data_AF-A0A369V6G3-F1
#
_entry.id   AF-A0A369V6G3-F1
#
_cell.length_a   1.000
_cell.length_b   1.000
_cell.length_c   1.000
_cell.angle_alpha   90.00
_cell.angle_beta   90.00
_cell.angle_gamma   90.00
#
_symmetry.space_group_name_H-M   'P 1'
#
loop_
_entity.id
_entity.type
_entity.pdbx_description
1 polymer ?
#
loop_
_entity_poly.entity_id
_entity_poly.type
_entity_poly.pdbx_seq_one_letter_code
_entity_poly.pdbx_strand_id
1 'polypeptide(L)'
;MTEEGRYEEVEAEARALARLPRRPWRRRPPHWEARVLATGSAVMHGRGAEVLDELDALIAELEPVGLNSQMLRLIARGHRAAALSGARRYAEAETEALAVLKELSLIAHRTPVARLEVTILTHLSAALCGLGRHEEAEAVARGNLPRAQPPTSLVLHLMLVRSLNGQGRHEEALAEARRGAPEPPRMAGNLDLVTAEALHGLGRREEAEAAVRRALGAFERRVHPGHPRFRDGRELLERITGEA
;
A
#
# COMPACT_ATOMS: atom_id res chain seq x y z
N MET A 1 14.64 -8.86 6.47
CA MET A 1 13.84 -9.98 5.90
C MET A 1 12.67 -9.51 5.04
N THR A 2 12.00 -8.41 5.35
CA THR A 2 10.91 -7.84 4.51
C THR A 2 11.39 -7.17 3.21
N GLU A 3 12.69 -6.89 3.07
CA GLU A 3 13.25 -6.18 1.91
C GLU A 3 13.35 -7.04 0.64
N GLU A 4 13.42 -8.37 0.77
CA GLU A 4 13.62 -9.30 -0.35
C GLU A 4 12.30 -9.74 -1.04
N GLY A 5 11.14 -9.29 -0.55
CA GLY A 5 9.84 -9.70 -1.09
C GLY A 5 9.37 -11.08 -0.62
N ARG A 6 10.03 -11.67 0.39
CA ARG A 6 9.64 -12.95 1.00
C ARG A 6 8.49 -12.82 2.00
N TYR A 7 7.43 -12.14 1.59
CA TYR A 7 6.31 -11.86 2.49
C TYR A 7 5.57 -13.12 2.93
N GLU A 8 5.57 -14.18 2.12
CA GLU A 8 5.00 -15.47 2.49
C GLU A 8 5.79 -16.12 3.63
N GLU A 9 7.13 -16.14 3.55
CA GLU A 9 7.99 -16.63 4.63
C GLU A 9 7.81 -15.79 5.90
N VAL A 10 7.84 -14.45 5.76
CA VAL A 10 7.64 -13.53 6.89
C VAL A 10 6.25 -13.72 7.51
N GLU A 11 5.21 -13.88 6.70
CA GLU A 11 3.86 -14.19 7.19
C GLU A 11 3.85 -15.52 7.93
N ALA A 12 4.40 -16.58 7.35
CA ALA A 12 4.42 -17.91 7.96
C ALA A 12 5.15 -17.93 9.31
N GLU A 13 6.31 -17.28 9.39
CA GLU A 13 7.08 -17.13 10.63
C GLU A 13 6.32 -16.28 11.67
N ALA A 14 5.74 -15.17 11.25
CA ALA A 14 4.95 -14.32 12.14
C ALA A 14 3.71 -15.05 12.67
N ARG A 15 3.04 -15.85 11.82
CA ARG A 15 1.93 -16.71 12.25
C ARG A 15 2.38 -17.82 13.19
N ALA A 16 3.54 -18.43 12.97
CA ALA A 16 4.10 -19.42 13.88
C ALA A 16 4.40 -18.80 15.26
N LEU A 17 5.00 -17.60 15.27
CA LEU A 17 5.27 -16.83 16.49
C LEU A 17 3.98 -16.47 17.24
N ALA A 18 2.93 -16.08 16.52
CA ALA A 18 1.63 -15.75 17.10
C ALA A 18 0.93 -16.93 17.78
N ARG A 19 1.23 -18.17 17.36
CA ARG A 19 0.65 -19.41 17.92
C ARG A 19 1.42 -19.95 19.13
N LEU A 20 2.60 -19.41 19.45
CA LEU A 20 3.37 -19.90 20.59
C LEU A 20 2.59 -19.71 21.91
N PRO A 21 2.67 -20.70 22.83
CA PRO A 21 1.93 -20.65 24.08
C PRO A 21 2.30 -19.40 24.89
N ARG A 22 1.26 -18.77 25.47
CA ARG A 22 1.40 -17.58 26.30
C ARG A 22 2.26 -17.93 27.51
N ARG A 23 3.46 -17.34 27.60
CA ARG A 23 4.33 -17.53 28.78
C ARG A 23 3.91 -16.54 29.88
N PRO A 24 3.45 -17.01 31.06
CA PRO A 24 2.86 -16.14 32.09
C PRO A 24 3.79 -15.02 32.60
N TRP A 25 5.09 -15.24 32.56
CA TRP A 25 6.12 -14.34 33.10
C TRP A 25 6.67 -13.31 32.08
N ARG A 26 6.30 -13.39 30.80
CA ARG A 26 6.61 -12.30 29.86
C ARG A 26 5.52 -11.23 29.98
N ARG A 27 5.86 -10.11 30.63
CA ARG A 27 4.99 -8.90 30.75
C ARG A 27 4.48 -8.34 29.41
N ARG A 28 5.11 -8.71 28.29
CA ARG A 28 4.65 -8.40 26.94
C ARG A 28 4.18 -9.69 26.30
N PRO A 29 3.02 -9.73 25.63
CA PRO A 29 2.66 -10.90 24.88
C PRO A 29 3.06 -10.66 23.40
N PRO A 30 4.27 -11.10 22.96
CA PRO A 30 4.78 -10.94 21.58
C PRO A 30 3.83 -11.43 20.47
N HIS A 31 2.73 -12.10 20.83
CA HIS A 31 1.69 -12.50 19.90
C HIS A 31 0.99 -11.33 19.18
N TRP A 32 0.84 -10.14 19.78
CA TRP A 32 0.14 -9.02 19.12
C TRP A 32 0.99 -8.42 18.02
N GLU A 33 2.26 -8.16 18.32
CA GLU A 33 3.26 -7.73 17.34
C GLU A 33 3.35 -8.75 16.19
N ALA A 34 3.37 -10.05 16.52
CA ALA A 34 3.39 -11.13 15.54
C ALA A 34 2.12 -11.17 14.67
N ARG A 35 0.93 -10.97 15.25
CA ARG A 35 -0.34 -10.91 14.48
C ARG A 35 -0.42 -9.67 13.58
N VAL A 36 0.02 -8.51 14.07
CA VAL A 36 0.11 -7.28 13.26
C VAL A 36 1.09 -7.47 12.10
N LEU A 37 2.24 -8.10 12.35
CA LEU A 37 3.21 -8.42 11.30
C LEU A 37 2.66 -9.44 10.30
N ALA A 38 2.01 -10.51 10.75
CA ALA A 38 1.42 -11.54 9.89
C ALA A 38 0.36 -10.96 8.97
N THR A 39 -0.60 -10.23 9.53
CA THR A 39 -1.66 -9.56 8.76
C THR A 39 -1.09 -8.53 7.80
N GLY A 40 -0.13 -7.70 8.24
CA GLY A 40 0.56 -6.74 7.37
C GLY A 40 1.28 -7.38 6.19
N SER A 41 2.03 -8.46 6.43
CA SER A 41 2.68 -9.23 5.37
C SER A 41 1.67 -9.80 4.38
N ALA A 42 0.57 -10.37 4.87
CA ALA A 42 -0.50 -10.89 4.04
C ALA A 42 -1.10 -9.80 3.13
N VAL A 43 -1.36 -8.60 3.66
CA VAL A 43 -1.82 -7.46 2.85
C VAL A 43 -0.78 -7.09 1.78
N MET A 44 0.50 -7.00 2.15
CA MET A 44 1.56 -6.52 1.25
C MET A 44 1.86 -7.46 0.07
N HIS A 45 1.55 -8.76 0.18
CA HIS A 45 1.85 -9.72 -0.88
C HIS A 45 0.65 -10.18 -1.68
N GLY A 46 -0.56 -9.77 -1.29
CA GLY A 46 -1.76 -9.86 -2.13
C GLY A 46 -2.96 -10.56 -1.49
N ARG A 47 -2.86 -11.00 -0.24
CA ARG A 47 -3.94 -11.68 0.51
C ARG A 47 -4.75 -10.73 1.39
N GLY A 48 -4.77 -9.44 1.07
CA GLY A 48 -5.42 -8.42 1.90
C GLY A 48 -6.91 -8.67 2.15
N ALA A 49 -7.65 -9.09 1.12
CA ALA A 49 -9.08 -9.37 1.25
C ALA A 49 -9.38 -10.54 2.21
N GLU A 50 -8.52 -11.56 2.22
CA GLU A 50 -8.68 -12.75 3.07
C GLU A 50 -8.43 -12.48 4.56
N VAL A 51 -7.64 -11.45 4.87
CA VAL A 51 -7.28 -11.09 6.25
C VAL A 51 -8.09 -9.90 6.79
N LEU A 52 -9.10 -9.40 6.08
CA LEU A 52 -9.91 -8.28 6.54
C LEU A 52 -10.65 -8.60 7.85
N ASP A 53 -11.30 -9.76 7.94
CA ASP A 53 -12.00 -10.18 9.17
C ASP A 53 -11.00 -10.41 10.33
N GLU A 54 -9.81 -10.95 10.02
CA GLU A 54 -8.73 -11.13 11.02
C GLU A 54 -8.22 -9.77 11.52
N LEU A 55 -8.08 -8.78 10.64
CA LEU A 55 -7.71 -7.41 10.99
C LEU A 55 -8.79 -6.75 11.85
N ASP A 56 -10.06 -6.91 11.52
CA ASP A 56 -11.18 -6.35 12.29
C ASP A 56 -11.21 -6.92 13.72
N ALA A 57 -11.07 -8.24 13.85
CA ALA A 57 -10.95 -8.90 15.16
C ALA A 57 -9.71 -8.40 15.94
N LEU A 58 -8.56 -8.33 15.28
CA LEU A 58 -7.30 -7.85 15.90
C LEU A 58 -7.41 -6.40 16.39
N ILE A 59 -8.04 -5.52 15.60
CA ILE A 59 -8.25 -4.11 15.96
C ILE A 59 -9.18 -3.99 17.17
N ALA A 60 -10.22 -4.82 17.25
CA ALA A 60 -11.15 -4.86 18.38
C ALA A 60 -10.49 -5.39 19.66
N GLU A 61 -9.60 -6.39 19.55
CA GLU A 61 -8.88 -6.97 20.68
C GLU A 61 -7.76 -6.05 21.22
N LEU A 62 -7.16 -5.21 20.36
CA LEU A 62 -6.12 -4.25 20.73
C LEU A 62 -6.71 -3.02 21.42
N GLU A 63 -7.17 -3.18 22.66
CA GLU A 63 -7.62 -2.05 23.49
C GLU A 63 -6.44 -1.09 23.75
N PRO A 64 -6.59 0.24 23.56
CA PRO A 64 -5.49 1.21 23.59
C PRO A 64 -5.05 1.57 25.01
N VAL A 65 -4.69 0.56 25.82
CA VAL A 65 -4.11 0.73 27.16
C VAL A 65 -2.63 1.11 27.04
N GLY A 66 -2.39 2.37 26.67
CA GLY A 66 -1.06 2.97 26.54
C GLY A 66 -0.55 3.08 25.10
N LEU A 67 0.57 3.80 24.93
CA LEU A 67 1.07 4.17 23.60
C LEU A 67 1.42 2.95 22.73
N ASN A 68 1.96 1.87 23.30
CA ASN A 68 2.39 0.71 22.49
C ASN A 68 1.21 -0.06 21.88
N SER A 69 0.17 -0.37 22.67
CA SER A 69 -1.02 -1.04 22.13
C SER A 69 -1.79 -0.12 21.19
N GLN A 70 -1.84 1.18 21.48
CA GLN A 70 -2.38 2.18 20.56
C GLN A 70 -1.63 2.19 19.23
N MET A 71 -0.30 2.17 19.25
CA MET A 71 0.52 2.12 18.02
C MET A 71 0.28 0.84 17.23
N LEU A 72 0.25 -0.33 17.88
CA LEU A 72 -0.07 -1.59 17.20
C LEU A 72 -1.46 -1.57 16.56
N ARG A 73 -2.45 -1.00 17.26
CA ARG A 73 -3.80 -0.82 16.74
C ARG A 73 -3.81 0.08 15.51
N LEU A 74 -3.13 1.22 15.55
CA LEU A 74 -3.05 2.16 14.43
C LEU A 74 -2.33 1.56 13.21
N ILE A 75 -1.30 0.73 13.44
CA ILE A 75 -0.63 -0.01 12.38
C ILE A 75 -1.59 -1.03 11.74
N ALA A 76 -2.33 -1.80 12.55
CA ALA A 76 -3.34 -2.74 12.04
C ALA A 76 -4.44 -2.03 11.24
N ARG A 77 -4.91 -0.87 11.71
CA ARG A 77 -5.87 -0.01 10.96
C ARG A 77 -5.28 0.50 9.64
N GLY A 78 -3.98 0.80 9.58
CA GLY A 78 -3.28 1.09 8.33
C GLY A 78 -3.28 -0.09 7.35
N HIS A 79 -2.99 -1.30 7.84
CA HIS A 79 -3.09 -2.53 7.03
C HIS A 79 -4.52 -2.76 6.52
N ARG A 80 -5.54 -2.49 7.35
CA ARG A 80 -6.95 -2.53 6.95
C ARG A 80 -7.26 -1.56 5.82
N ALA A 81 -6.83 -0.29 5.92
CA ALA A 81 -7.01 0.70 4.86
C ALA A 81 -6.36 0.27 3.53
N ALA A 82 -5.17 -0.33 3.60
CA ALA A 82 -4.49 -0.88 2.43
C ALA A 82 -5.25 -2.08 1.82
N ALA A 83 -5.74 -3.00 2.65
CA ALA A 83 -6.53 -4.14 2.22
C ALA A 83 -7.87 -3.72 1.57
N LEU A 84 -8.58 -2.76 2.17
CA LEU A 84 -9.80 -2.17 1.62
C LEU A 84 -9.55 -1.54 0.24
N SER A 85 -8.45 -0.79 0.10
CA SER A 85 -8.05 -0.20 -1.20
C SER A 85 -7.77 -1.29 -2.24
N GLY A 86 -7.06 -2.36 -1.86
CA GLY A 86 -6.81 -3.51 -2.73
C GLY A 86 -8.10 -4.21 -3.19
N ALA A 87 -9.13 -4.22 -2.33
CA ALA A 87 -10.47 -4.74 -2.60
C ALA A 87 -11.41 -3.74 -3.31
N ARG A 88 -10.91 -2.59 -3.79
CA ARG A 88 -11.70 -1.49 -4.41
C ARG A 88 -12.75 -0.86 -3.47
N ARG A 89 -12.69 -1.10 -2.16
CA ARG A 89 -13.57 -0.50 -1.14
C ARG A 89 -13.04 0.88 -0.73
N TYR A 90 -12.93 1.79 -1.70
CA TYR A 90 -12.15 3.02 -1.55
C TYR A 90 -12.75 4.03 -0.56
N ALA A 91 -14.08 4.16 -0.51
CA ALA A 91 -14.73 5.05 0.46
C ALA A 91 -14.50 4.60 1.91
N GLU A 92 -14.50 3.29 2.15
CA GLU A 92 -14.18 2.73 3.46
C GLU A 92 -12.70 2.88 3.80
N ALA A 93 -11.81 2.68 2.82
CA ALA A 93 -10.38 2.89 2.98
C ALA A 93 -10.05 4.36 3.32
N GLU A 94 -10.69 5.31 2.65
CA GLU A 94 -10.56 6.74 2.94
C GLU A 94 -11.02 7.04 4.38
N THR A 95 -12.22 6.59 4.74
CA THR A 95 -12.80 6.80 6.08
C THR A 95 -11.86 6.26 7.17
N GLU A 96 -11.32 5.06 6.95
CA GLU A 96 -10.34 4.43 7.84
C GLU A 96 -9.06 5.25 7.96
N ALA A 97 -8.45 5.64 6.83
CA ALA A 97 -7.21 6.39 6.81
C ALA A 97 -7.35 7.77 7.47
N LEU A 98 -8.44 8.49 7.19
CA LEU A 98 -8.73 9.80 7.82
C LEU A 98 -8.95 9.67 9.32
N ALA A 99 -9.66 8.62 9.77
CA ALA A 99 -9.85 8.36 11.20
C ALA A 99 -8.54 8.04 11.91
N VAL A 100 -7.63 7.28 11.28
CA VAL A 100 -6.28 7.04 11.81
C VAL A 100 -5.46 8.33 11.86
N LEU A 101 -5.46 9.15 10.80
CA LEU A 101 -4.74 10.44 10.77
C LEU A 101 -5.24 11.39 11.86
N LYS A 102 -6.56 11.45 12.07
CA LYS A 102 -7.17 12.23 13.16
C LYS A 102 -6.64 11.76 14.52
N GLU A 103 -6.60 10.46 14.77
CA GLU A 103 -6.08 9.93 16.03
C GLU A 103 -4.58 10.21 16.22
N LEU A 104 -3.78 10.03 15.17
CA LEU A 104 -2.35 10.37 15.20
C LEU A 104 -2.12 11.86 15.51
N SER A 105 -2.99 12.75 15.02
CA SER A 105 -2.89 14.20 15.27
C SER A 105 -3.09 14.58 16.74
N LEU A 106 -3.76 13.72 17.51
CA LEU A 106 -4.05 13.92 18.94
C LEU A 106 -2.94 13.37 19.85
N ILE A 107 -1.96 12.64 19.31
CA ILE A 107 -0.83 12.12 20.08
C ILE A 107 0.20 13.25 20.27
N ALA A 108 0.45 13.63 21.54
CA ALA A 108 1.30 14.75 21.90
C ALA A 108 2.76 14.63 21.38
N HIS A 109 3.31 13.42 21.37
CA HIS A 109 4.66 13.17 20.88
C HIS A 109 4.65 12.79 19.39
N ARG A 110 4.96 13.75 18.52
CA ARG A 110 4.90 13.57 17.05
C ARG A 110 6.01 12.70 16.47
N THR A 111 7.21 12.73 17.03
CA THR A 111 8.37 11.98 16.52
C THR A 111 8.11 10.47 16.34
N PRO A 112 7.55 9.74 17.33
CA PRO A 112 7.28 8.30 17.17
C PRO A 112 6.17 7.98 16.15
N VAL A 113 5.27 8.92 15.86
CA VAL A 113 4.13 8.70 14.97
C VAL A 113 4.34 9.22 13.54
N ALA A 114 5.32 10.09 13.32
CA ALA A 114 5.56 10.74 12.03
C ALA A 114 5.75 9.74 10.88
N ARG A 115 6.45 8.63 11.11
CA ARG A 115 6.62 7.58 10.10
C ARG A 115 5.31 6.89 9.75
N LEU A 116 4.49 6.60 10.76
CA LEU A 116 3.19 5.97 10.55
C LEU A 116 2.25 6.91 9.82
N GLU A 117 2.23 8.19 10.19
CA GLU A 117 1.43 9.22 9.52
C GLU A 117 1.67 9.26 8.01
N VAL A 118 2.94 9.30 7.58
CA VAL A 118 3.28 9.28 6.14
C VAL A 118 2.82 7.98 5.48
N THR A 119 2.95 6.82 6.15
CA THR A 119 2.41 5.55 5.65
C THR A 119 0.89 5.62 5.45
N ILE A 120 0.14 6.15 6.41
CA ILE A 120 -1.32 6.28 6.30
C ILE A 120 -1.70 7.25 5.16
N LEU A 121 -0.93 8.32 4.95
CA LEU A 121 -1.14 9.23 3.83
C LEU A 121 -0.95 8.54 2.47
N THR A 122 -0.12 7.51 2.37
CA THR A 122 -0.06 6.69 1.14
C THR A 122 -1.34 5.91 0.90
N HIS A 123 -1.95 5.38 1.96
CA HIS A 123 -3.23 4.66 1.86
C HIS A 123 -4.36 5.61 1.50
N LEU A 124 -4.38 6.82 2.09
CA LEU A 124 -5.32 7.88 1.73
C LEU A 124 -5.17 8.26 0.25
N SER A 125 -3.95 8.51 -0.22
CA SER A 125 -3.69 8.88 -1.62
C SER A 125 -4.13 7.78 -2.60
N ALA A 126 -3.92 6.49 -2.25
CA ALA A 126 -4.42 5.37 -3.03
C ALA A 126 -5.96 5.30 -3.07
N ALA A 127 -6.63 5.53 -1.94
CA ALA A 127 -8.09 5.58 -1.87
C ALA A 127 -8.66 6.74 -2.70
N LEU A 128 -8.08 7.93 -2.59
CA LEU A 128 -8.45 9.11 -3.38
C LEU A 128 -8.30 8.88 -4.88
N CYS A 129 -7.21 8.25 -5.33
CA CYS A 129 -7.05 7.84 -6.73
C CYS A 129 -8.15 6.87 -7.17
N GLY A 130 -8.49 5.89 -6.33
CA GLY A 130 -9.56 4.93 -6.60
C GLY A 130 -10.96 5.55 -6.67
N LEU A 131 -11.17 6.69 -5.99
CA LEU A 131 -12.40 7.49 -6.02
C LEU A 131 -12.44 8.50 -7.19
N GLY A 132 -11.39 8.58 -8.02
CA GLY A 132 -11.27 9.59 -9.06
C GLY A 132 -10.92 11.00 -8.56
N ARG A 133 -10.63 11.16 -7.25
CA ARG A 133 -10.26 12.44 -6.62
C ARG A 133 -8.78 12.72 -6.78
N HIS A 134 -8.35 12.85 -8.03
CA HIS A 134 -6.94 12.87 -8.40
C HIS A 134 -6.20 14.14 -7.97
N GLU A 135 -6.84 15.31 -7.96
CA GLU A 135 -6.22 16.56 -7.46
C GLU A 135 -5.88 16.48 -5.97
N GLU A 136 -6.78 15.91 -5.18
CA GLU A 136 -6.56 15.71 -3.74
C GLU A 136 -5.46 14.66 -3.48
N ALA A 137 -5.43 13.59 -4.27
CA ALA A 137 -4.36 12.61 -4.20
C ALA A 137 -2.98 13.21 -4.52
N GLU A 138 -2.90 14.09 -5.52
CA GLU A 138 -1.69 14.85 -5.86
C GLU A 138 -1.26 15.76 -4.71
N ALA A 139 -2.20 16.51 -4.13
CA ALA A 139 -1.91 17.41 -3.01
C ALA A 139 -1.35 16.65 -1.81
N VAL A 140 -1.93 15.48 -1.48
CA VAL A 140 -1.42 14.57 -0.45
C VAL A 140 -0.02 14.09 -0.80
N ALA A 141 0.22 13.65 -2.04
CA ALA A 141 1.52 13.13 -2.46
C ALA A 141 2.62 14.20 -2.38
N ARG A 142 2.42 15.35 -3.04
CA ARG A 142 3.40 16.45 -3.07
C ARG A 142 3.66 17.05 -1.70
N GLY A 143 2.61 17.25 -0.90
CA GLY A 143 2.74 17.86 0.43
C GLY A 143 3.54 17.00 1.42
N ASN A 144 3.71 15.71 1.15
CA ASN A 144 4.31 14.76 2.09
C ASN A 144 5.59 14.09 1.55
N LEU A 145 5.87 14.18 0.25
CA LEU A 145 7.09 13.65 -0.35
C LEU A 145 8.38 14.16 0.33
N PRO A 146 8.53 15.47 0.65
CA PRO A 146 9.77 16.00 1.25
C PRO A 146 10.14 15.42 2.62
N ARG A 147 9.15 14.91 3.36
CA ARG A 147 9.34 14.30 4.70
C ARG A 147 9.28 12.77 4.68
N ALA A 148 9.03 12.17 3.52
CA ALA A 148 8.93 10.73 3.37
C ALA A 148 10.32 10.09 3.24
N GLN A 149 10.48 8.92 3.86
CA GLN A 149 11.68 8.10 3.75
C GLN A 149 11.36 6.82 2.98
N PRO A 150 12.37 6.15 2.36
CA PRO A 150 12.16 4.84 1.79
C PRO A 150 11.57 3.87 2.84
N PRO A 151 10.59 3.04 2.47
CA PRO A 151 10.01 2.90 1.13
C PRO A 151 8.84 3.83 0.82
N THR A 152 8.33 4.57 1.80
CA THR A 152 7.10 5.36 1.69
C THR A 152 7.23 6.50 0.67
N SER A 153 8.42 7.07 0.51
CA SER A 153 8.70 8.07 -0.52
C SER A 153 8.43 7.55 -1.94
N LEU A 154 8.81 6.30 -2.23
CA LEU A 154 8.53 5.67 -3.53
C LEU A 154 7.03 5.43 -3.73
N VAL A 155 6.30 5.03 -2.68
CA VAL A 155 4.84 4.85 -2.77
C VAL A 155 4.15 6.19 -3.03
N LEU A 156 4.53 7.27 -2.34
CA LEU A 156 3.98 8.61 -2.62
C LEU A 156 4.32 9.08 -4.03
N HIS A 157 5.52 8.80 -4.52
CA HIS A 157 5.90 9.11 -5.90
C HIS A 157 5.03 8.35 -6.91
N LEU A 158 4.77 7.06 -6.70
CA LEU A 158 3.85 6.29 -7.55
C LEU A 158 2.43 6.86 -7.51
N MET A 159 1.95 7.28 -6.33
CA MET A 159 0.64 7.92 -6.21
C MET A 159 0.60 9.28 -6.90
N LEU A 160 1.70 10.05 -6.90
CA LEU A 160 1.82 11.28 -7.67
C LEU A 160 1.67 10.99 -9.17
N VAL A 161 2.43 10.04 -9.72
CA VAL A 161 2.31 9.68 -11.15
C VAL A 161 0.89 9.21 -11.49
N ARG A 162 0.30 8.35 -10.65
CA ARG A 162 -1.08 7.86 -10.84
C ARG A 162 -2.11 9.00 -10.79
N SER A 163 -1.92 9.96 -9.89
CA SER A 163 -2.81 11.11 -9.78
C SER A 163 -2.72 12.02 -11.01
N LEU A 164 -1.51 12.26 -11.54
CA LEU A 164 -1.29 13.01 -12.79
C LEU A 164 -1.95 12.31 -13.99
N ASN A 165 -1.83 10.98 -14.09
CA ASN A 165 -2.52 10.20 -15.11
C ASN A 165 -4.04 10.36 -15.03
N GLY A 166 -4.61 10.27 -13.83
CA GLY A 166 -6.05 10.44 -13.60
C GLY A 166 -6.57 11.84 -13.96
N GLN A 167 -5.71 12.86 -13.92
CA GLN A 167 -6.02 14.22 -14.37
C GLN A 167 -5.82 14.42 -15.88
N GLY A 168 -5.42 13.39 -16.64
CA GLY A 168 -5.09 13.52 -18.06
C GLY A 168 -3.75 14.21 -18.34
N ARG A 169 -2.95 14.51 -17.31
CA ARG A 169 -1.62 15.17 -17.42
C ARG A 169 -0.53 14.14 -17.75
N HIS A 170 -0.72 13.39 -18.84
CA HIS A 170 0.09 12.22 -19.16
C HIS A 170 1.56 12.52 -19.47
N GLU A 171 1.87 13.64 -20.14
CA GLU A 171 3.26 14.06 -20.36
C GLU A 171 3.98 14.36 -19.04
N GLU A 172 3.31 15.01 -18.10
CA GLU A 172 3.86 15.28 -16.78
C GLU A 172 4.02 13.99 -15.96
N ALA A 173 3.04 13.08 -16.04
CA ALA A 173 3.13 11.76 -15.42
C ALA A 173 4.35 10.98 -15.94
N LEU A 174 4.64 11.01 -17.25
CA LEU A 174 5.84 10.39 -17.83
C LEU A 174 7.13 11.05 -17.35
N ALA A 175 7.15 12.38 -17.33
CA ALA A 175 8.31 13.13 -16.85
C ALA A 175 8.60 12.80 -15.38
N GLU A 176 7.56 12.73 -14.55
CA GLU A 176 7.67 12.39 -13.13
C GLU A 176 8.07 10.93 -12.95
N ALA A 177 7.47 9.98 -13.69
CA ALA A 177 7.87 8.58 -13.64
C ALA A 177 9.37 8.37 -13.90
N ARG A 178 9.96 9.11 -14.85
CA ARG A 178 11.40 9.07 -15.15
C ARG A 178 12.30 9.63 -14.05
N ARG A 179 11.78 10.50 -13.18
CA ARG A 179 12.51 11.08 -12.03
C ARG A 179 12.51 10.14 -10.82
N GLY A 180 11.67 9.11 -10.83
CA GLY A 180 11.54 8.16 -9.74
C GLY A 180 12.86 7.49 -9.39
N ALA A 181 13.09 7.29 -8.09
CA ALA A 181 14.20 6.47 -7.62
C ALA A 181 14.03 5.01 -8.09
N PRO A 182 15.14 4.26 -8.29
CA PRO A 182 15.07 2.85 -8.64
C PRO A 182 14.16 2.05 -7.70
N GLU A 183 13.30 1.21 -8.27
CA GLU A 183 12.38 0.40 -7.48
C GLU A 183 13.14 -0.72 -6.76
N PRO A 184 12.94 -0.90 -5.43
CA PRO A 184 13.43 -2.08 -4.76
C PRO A 184 12.72 -3.33 -5.34
N PRO A 185 13.33 -4.52 -5.26
CA PRO A 185 12.81 -5.73 -5.91
C PRO A 185 11.33 -6.05 -5.64
N ARG A 186 10.85 -5.77 -4.42
CA ARG A 186 9.46 -5.98 -3.99
C ARG A 186 8.43 -5.00 -4.61
N MET A 187 8.90 -3.93 -5.24
CA MET A 187 8.07 -2.94 -5.94
C MET A 187 8.34 -2.94 -7.44
N ALA A 188 9.16 -3.84 -7.95
CA ALA A 188 9.48 -3.92 -9.37
C ALA A 188 8.19 -4.00 -10.23
N GLY A 189 8.13 -3.13 -11.24
CA GLY A 189 7.04 -3.09 -12.21
C GLY A 189 5.92 -2.12 -11.86
N ASN A 190 5.91 -1.47 -10.68
CA ASN A 190 4.89 -0.46 -10.40
C ASN A 190 5.09 0.77 -11.27
N LEU A 191 6.34 1.19 -11.46
CA LEU A 191 6.67 2.31 -12.32
C LEU A 191 6.33 2.02 -13.78
N ASP A 192 6.62 0.81 -14.28
CA ASP A 192 6.19 0.37 -15.61
C ASP A 192 4.67 0.44 -15.77
N LEU A 193 3.90 0.02 -14.74
CA LEU A 193 2.44 0.04 -14.79
C LEU A 193 1.88 1.47 -14.90
N VAL A 194 2.31 2.40 -14.04
CA VAL A 194 1.85 3.81 -14.12
C VAL A 194 2.40 4.54 -15.35
N THR A 195 3.57 4.12 -15.86
CA THR A 195 4.11 4.61 -17.14
C THR A 195 3.23 4.15 -18.31
N ALA A 196 2.77 2.90 -18.28
CA ALA A 196 1.88 2.37 -19.30
C ALA A 196 0.54 3.12 -19.36
N GLU A 197 -0.04 3.47 -18.21
CA GLU A 197 -1.24 4.32 -18.15
C GLU A 197 -1.02 5.66 -18.85
N ALA A 198 0.13 6.30 -18.62
CA ALA A 198 0.47 7.58 -19.25
C ALA A 198 0.66 7.43 -20.78
N LEU A 199 1.40 6.40 -21.20
CA LEU A 199 1.62 6.09 -22.62
C LEU A 199 0.30 5.81 -23.35
N HIS A 200 -0.60 5.05 -22.72
CA HIS A 200 -1.92 4.77 -23.27
C HIS A 200 -2.75 6.05 -23.42
N GLY A 201 -2.75 6.92 -22.40
CA GLY A 201 -3.42 8.22 -22.44
C GLY A 201 -2.91 9.16 -23.55
N LEU A 202 -1.65 8.99 -23.96
CA LEU A 202 -1.04 9.70 -25.10
C LEU A 202 -1.26 9.01 -26.46
N GLY A 203 -2.01 7.90 -26.49
CA GLY A 203 -2.25 7.11 -27.71
C GLY A 203 -1.06 6.25 -28.16
N ARG A 204 0.00 6.15 -27.36
CA ARG A 204 1.22 5.36 -27.64
C ARG A 204 1.01 3.88 -27.26
N ARG A 205 0.05 3.24 -27.95
CA ARG A 205 -0.47 1.91 -27.59
C ARG A 205 0.60 0.82 -27.51
N GLU A 206 1.45 0.68 -28.52
CA GLU A 206 2.49 -0.36 -28.55
C GLU A 206 3.46 -0.25 -27.37
N GLU A 207 3.87 0.97 -27.04
CA GLU A 207 4.76 1.23 -25.90
C GLU A 207 4.07 0.96 -24.56
N ALA A 208 2.79 1.35 -24.45
CA ALA A 208 1.98 1.07 -23.28
C ALA A 208 1.83 -0.44 -23.06
N GLU A 209 1.51 -1.18 -24.11
CA GLU A 209 1.36 -2.64 -24.08
C GLU A 209 2.66 -3.33 -23.64
N ALA A 210 3.79 -2.92 -24.21
CA ALA A 210 5.10 -3.41 -23.81
C ALA A 210 5.41 -3.12 -22.34
N ALA A 211 5.05 -1.92 -21.85
CA ALA A 211 5.24 -1.54 -20.45
C ALA A 211 4.36 -2.36 -19.50
N VAL A 212 3.08 -2.57 -19.80
CA VAL A 212 2.20 -3.43 -18.99
C VAL A 212 2.71 -4.86 -18.94
N ARG A 213 3.17 -5.42 -20.07
CA ARG A 213 3.72 -6.79 -20.06
C ARG A 213 4.99 -6.91 -19.22
N ARG A 214 5.87 -5.91 -19.24
CA ARG A 214 7.03 -5.86 -18.33
C ARG A 214 6.60 -5.81 -16.86
N ALA A 215 5.61 -4.98 -16.54
CA ALA A 215 5.06 -4.88 -15.19
C ALA A 215 4.49 -6.22 -14.70
N LEU A 216 3.64 -6.87 -15.51
CA LEU A 216 3.05 -8.17 -15.18
C LEU A 216 4.12 -9.26 -14.99
N GLY A 217 5.12 -9.32 -15.88
CA GLY A 217 6.24 -10.25 -15.72
C GLY A 217 7.09 -9.96 -14.49
N ALA A 218 7.23 -8.70 -14.07
CA ALA A 218 7.88 -8.34 -12.82
C ALA A 218 7.07 -8.78 -11.59
N PHE A 219 5.74 -8.64 -11.64
CA PHE A 219 4.85 -9.07 -10.56
C PHE A 219 4.88 -10.59 -10.35
N GLU A 220 4.85 -11.37 -11.43
CA GLU A 220 4.92 -12.85 -11.40
C GLU A 220 6.13 -13.38 -10.63
N ARG A 221 7.25 -12.68 -10.68
CA ARG A 221 8.46 -13.09 -9.97
C ARG A 221 8.47 -12.69 -8.48
N ARG A 222 7.50 -11.89 -8.00
CA ARG A 222 7.66 -11.12 -6.75
C ARG A 222 6.47 -11.11 -5.80
N VAL A 223 5.24 -11.26 -6.28
CA VAL A 223 4.04 -11.18 -5.44
C VAL A 223 3.06 -12.30 -5.76
N HIS A 224 2.16 -12.61 -4.80
CA HIS A 224 1.16 -13.65 -4.98
C HIS A 224 0.23 -13.32 -6.16
N PRO A 225 -0.26 -14.31 -6.95
CA PRO A 225 -1.15 -14.07 -8.09
C PRO A 225 -2.44 -13.30 -7.75
N GLY A 226 -2.90 -13.38 -6.49
CA GLY A 226 -4.04 -12.61 -5.98
C GLY A 226 -3.76 -11.13 -5.71
N HIS A 227 -2.51 -10.66 -5.85
CA HIS A 227 -2.15 -9.28 -5.56
C HIS A 227 -2.90 -8.29 -6.49
N PRO A 228 -3.48 -7.19 -5.96
CA PRO A 228 -4.29 -6.24 -6.75
C PRO A 228 -3.61 -5.72 -8.03
N ARG A 229 -2.29 -5.58 -8.01
CA ARG A 229 -1.47 -5.19 -9.18
C ARG A 229 -1.60 -6.12 -10.40
N PHE A 230 -1.86 -7.42 -10.23
CA PHE A 230 -2.15 -8.30 -11.37
C PHE A 230 -3.47 -7.92 -12.03
N ARG A 231 -4.49 -7.66 -11.22
CA ARG A 231 -5.79 -7.21 -11.69
C ARG A 231 -5.66 -5.86 -12.41
N ASP A 232 -5.04 -4.87 -11.76
CA ASP A 232 -4.80 -3.53 -12.34
C ASP A 232 -4.03 -3.63 -13.68
N GLY A 233 -3.00 -4.48 -13.75
CA GLY A 233 -2.21 -4.69 -14.96
C GLY A 233 -3.00 -5.38 -16.08
N ARG A 234 -3.82 -6.40 -15.76
CA ARG A 234 -4.66 -7.09 -16.75
C ARG A 234 -5.75 -6.18 -17.30
N GLU A 235 -6.46 -5.47 -16.42
CA GLU A 235 -7.49 -4.49 -16.82
C GLU A 235 -6.89 -3.38 -17.70
N LEU A 236 -5.65 -2.93 -17.42
CA LEU A 236 -4.97 -1.97 -18.28
C LEU A 236 -4.55 -2.59 -19.62
N LEU A 237 -4.08 -3.83 -19.63
CA LEU A 237 -3.73 -4.54 -20.87
C LEU A 237 -4.94 -4.69 -21.79
N GLU A 238 -6.08 -5.14 -21.25
CA GLU A 238 -7.37 -5.28 -21.94
C GLU A 238 -7.81 -3.94 -22.57
N ARG A 239 -7.72 -2.84 -21.80
CA ARG A 239 -8.01 -1.49 -22.34
C ARG A 239 -7.06 -1.05 -23.46
N ILE A 240 -5.79 -1.47 -23.41
CA ILE A 240 -4.81 -1.13 -24.44
C ILE A 240 -5.05 -1.94 -25.72
N THR A 241 -5.30 -3.24 -25.60
CA THR A 241 -5.47 -4.16 -26.73
C THR A 241 -6.87 -4.11 -27.35
N GLY A 242 -7.86 -3.62 -26.60
CA GLY A 242 -9.26 -3.59 -27.04
C GLY A 242 -9.92 -4.97 -26.97
N GLU A 243 -9.33 -5.92 -26.25
CA GLU A 243 -9.92 -7.22 -25.96
C GLU A 243 -10.79 -7.05 -24.70
N ALA A 244 -12.12 -7.04 -24.88
CA ALA A 244 -13.13 -6.99 -23.83
C ALA A 244 -13.97 -8.27 -23.85
#